data_AF-A0A8T6JTJ5-F1
#
_entry.id   AF-A0A8T6JTJ5-F1
#
_cell.length_a   1.000
_cell.length_b   1.000
_cell.length_c   1.000
_cell.angle_alpha   90.00
_cell.angle_beta   90.00
_cell.angle_gamma   90.00
#
_symmetry.space_group_name_H-M   'P 1'
#
loop_
_entity.id
_entity.type
_entity.pdbx_description
1 polymer ?
#
loop_
_entity_poly.entity_id
_entity_poly.type
_entity_poly.pdbx_seq_one_letter_code
_entity_poly.pdbx_strand_id
1 'polypeptide(L)'
;MRTVITLPDHLHAEAKRRAAEQGISFAEFVRRLFDRELSAAEPQGDLDAICAIVQGEPFDMAADGKAIVAEAVAAQHERHLD
;
A
#
# COMPACT_ATOMS: atom_id res chain seq x y z
N MET A 1 -28.89 6.76 2.49
CA MET A 1 -28.90 7.57 1.25
C MET A 1 -28.58 6.65 0.07
N ARG A 2 -29.17 6.87 -1.12
CA ARG A 2 -28.90 6.08 -2.33
C ARG A 2 -28.18 6.95 -3.36
N THR A 3 -27.04 6.47 -3.83
CA THR A 3 -26.27 7.10 -4.91
C THR A 3 -26.17 6.11 -6.08
N VAL A 4 -26.33 6.61 -7.31
CA VAL A 4 -26.16 5.81 -8.53
C VAL A 4 -24.90 6.34 -9.23
N ILE A 5 -23.97 5.44 -9.51
CA ILE A 5 -22.72 5.74 -10.22
C ILE A 5 -22.63 4.86 -11.46
N THR A 6 -22.21 5.45 -12.58
CA THR A 6 -21.92 4.71 -13.81
C THR A 6 -20.43 4.45 -13.87
N LEU A 7 -20.06 3.18 -14.01
CA LEU A 7 -18.67 2.76 -14.16
C LEU A 7 -18.39 2.41 -15.63
N PRO A 8 -17.22 2.78 -16.17
CA PRO A 8 -16.71 2.16 -17.38
C PRO A 8 -16.71 0.63 -17.27
N ASP A 9 -17.00 -0.06 -18.36
CA ASP A 9 -17.18 -1.53 -18.37
C ASP A 9 -15.99 -2.28 -17.79
N HIS A 10 -14.77 -1.82 -18.08
CA HIS A 10 -13.54 -2.43 -17.57
C HIS A 10 -13.42 -2.32 -16.04
N LEU A 11 -13.81 -1.19 -15.45
CA LEU A 11 -13.79 -1.00 -13.99
C LEU A 11 -14.87 -1.83 -13.30
N HIS A 12 -16.05 -1.93 -13.92
CA HIS A 12 -17.13 -2.75 -13.39
C HIS A 12 -16.76 -4.25 -13.41
N ALA A 13 -16.15 -4.72 -14.51
CA ALA A 13 -15.67 -6.10 -14.64
C ALA A 13 -14.57 -6.41 -13.61
N GLU A 14 -13.59 -5.53 -13.47
CA GLU A 14 -12.49 -5.70 -12.51
C GLU A 14 -13.00 -5.71 -11.06
N ALA A 15 -13.90 -4.80 -10.70
CA ALA A 15 -14.47 -4.75 -9.36
C ALA A 15 -15.32 -5.99 -9.04
N LYS A 16 -16.05 -6.55 -10.03
CA LYS A 16 -16.74 -7.85 -9.87
C LYS A 16 -15.77 -9.00 -9.67
N ARG A 17 -14.68 -9.04 -10.44
CA ARG A 17 -13.62 -10.07 -10.31
C ARG A 17 -13.02 -10.04 -8.90
N ARG A 18 -12.61 -8.87 -8.41
CA ARG A 18 -12.05 -8.70 -7.06
C ARG A 18 -13.04 -9.02 -5.94
N ALA A 19 -14.33 -8.74 -6.13
CA ALA A 19 -15.37 -9.13 -5.19
C ALA A 19 -15.49 -10.67 -5.10
N ALA A 20 -15.46 -11.36 -6.24
CA ALA A 20 -15.50 -12.81 -6.31
C ALA A 20 -14.26 -13.46 -5.67
N GLU A 21 -13.06 -12.91 -5.91
CA GLU A 21 -11.81 -13.36 -5.28
C GLU A 21 -11.86 -13.27 -3.75
N GLN A 22 -12.57 -12.27 -3.21
CA GLN A 22 -12.77 -12.08 -1.77
C GLN A 22 -13.99 -12.83 -1.22
N GLY A 23 -14.75 -13.53 -2.05
CA GLY A 23 -15.98 -14.23 -1.63
C GLY A 23 -17.09 -13.31 -1.11
N ILE A 24 -17.10 -12.04 -1.54
CA ILE A 24 -18.09 -11.03 -1.11
C ILE A 24 -18.94 -10.54 -2.29
N SER A 25 -20.07 -9.90 -1.97
CA SER A 25 -20.89 -9.25 -2.99
C SER A 25 -20.20 -8.04 -3.60
N PHE A 26 -20.56 -7.70 -4.84
CA PHE A 26 -20.08 -6.48 -5.50
C PHE A 26 -20.38 -5.20 -4.69
N ALA A 27 -21.58 -5.11 -4.10
CA ALA A 27 -21.97 -3.97 -3.28
C ALA A 27 -21.10 -3.84 -2.02
N GLU A 28 -20.79 -4.97 -1.37
CA GLU A 28 -19.89 -5.01 -0.21
C GLU A 28 -18.46 -4.63 -0.60
N PHE A 29 -17.98 -5.08 -1.76
CA PHE A 29 -16.68 -4.68 -2.28
C PHE A 29 -16.60 -3.17 -2.49
N VAL A 30 -17.60 -2.57 -3.15
CA VAL A 30 -17.65 -1.11 -3.38
C VAL A 30 -17.74 -0.36 -2.05
N ARG A 31 -18.51 -0.86 -1.07
CA ARG A 31 -18.60 -0.27 0.27
C ARG A 31 -17.23 -0.24 0.96
N ARG A 32 -16.52 -1.37 0.98
CA ARG A 32 -15.18 -1.46 1.58
C ARG A 32 -14.15 -0.61 0.83
N LEU A 33 -14.29 -0.50 -0.49
CA LEU A 33 -13.45 0.37 -1.28
C LEU A 33 -13.62 1.83 -0.83
N PHE A 34 -14.85 2.34 -0.76
CA PHE A 34 -15.10 3.69 -0.25
C PHE A 34 -14.65 3.85 1.20
N ASP A 35 -14.94 2.88 2.06
CA ASP A 35 -14.53 2.90 3.46
C ASP A 35 -13.01 3.01 3.59
N ARG A 36 -12.24 2.26 2.80
CA ARG A 36 -10.77 2.34 2.79
C ARG A 36 -10.27 3.68 2.27
N GLU A 37 -10.79 4.16 1.15
CA GLU A 37 -10.32 5.42 0.55
C GLU A 37 -10.69 6.63 1.41
N LEU A 38 -11.83 6.59 2.10
CA LEU A 38 -12.29 7.68 2.97
C LEU A 38 -11.76 7.57 4.40
N SER A 39 -11.47 6.35 4.88
CA SER A 39 -10.81 6.11 6.18
C SER A 39 -9.29 6.21 6.09
N ALA A 40 -8.70 6.36 4.90
CA ALA A 40 -7.30 6.74 4.71
C ALA A 40 -7.01 8.20 5.13
N ALA A 41 -7.77 8.75 6.07
CA ALA A 41 -7.32 9.82 6.92
C ALA A 41 -6.29 9.24 7.90
N GLU A 42 -5.02 9.46 7.56
CA GLU A 42 -3.78 9.06 8.23
C GLU A 42 -3.39 7.56 8.12
N PRO A 43 -2.18 7.25 7.62
CA PRO A 43 -1.63 5.91 7.79
C PRO A 43 -1.46 5.66 9.29
N GLN A 44 -2.32 4.81 9.85
CA GLN A 44 -2.33 4.41 11.26
C GLN A 44 -1.23 3.37 11.56
N GLY A 45 -0.04 3.54 10.98
CA GLY A 45 1.09 2.66 11.16
C GLY A 45 2.31 3.48 11.52
N ASP A 46 2.85 3.26 12.71
CA ASP A 46 4.17 3.74 13.06
C ASP A 46 5.19 3.00 12.19
N LEU A 47 5.63 3.67 11.13
CA LEU A 47 6.51 3.10 10.12
C LEU A 47 7.89 2.76 10.71
N ASP A 48 8.31 3.50 11.73
CA ASP A 48 9.51 3.23 12.52
C ASP A 48 9.34 1.90 13.27
N ALA A 49 8.18 1.66 13.89
CA ALA A 49 7.87 0.38 14.54
C ALA A 49 7.84 -0.80 13.54
N ILE A 50 7.29 -0.61 12.35
CA ILE A 50 7.26 -1.65 11.31
C ILE A 50 8.70 -1.99 10.87
N CYS A 51 9.51 -0.97 10.59
CA CYS A 51 10.90 -1.18 10.19
C CYS A 51 11.75 -1.77 11.32
N ALA A 52 11.49 -1.40 12.57
CA ALA A 52 12.17 -1.99 13.72
C ALA A 52 11.90 -3.50 13.86
N ILE A 53 10.68 -3.94 13.57
CA ILE A 53 10.34 -5.37 13.54
C ILE A 53 11.13 -6.11 12.44
N VAL A 54 11.31 -5.48 11.27
CA VAL A 54 12.02 -6.07 10.13
C VAL A 54 13.54 -6.13 10.38
N GLN A 55 14.11 -5.06 10.94
CA GLN A 55 15.55 -4.97 11.21
C GLN A 55 15.95 -5.69 12.50
N GLY A 56 15.00 -5.94 13.40
CA GLY A 56 15.25 -6.53 14.72
C GLY A 56 15.85 -5.55 15.74
N GLU A 57 15.98 -4.27 15.40
CA GLU A 57 16.55 -3.20 16.22
C GLU A 57 15.70 -1.93 16.08
N PRO A 58 15.78 -0.96 17.02
CA PRO A 58 15.13 0.34 16.87
C PRO A 58 15.53 0.98 15.54
N PHE A 59 14.55 1.47 14.79
CA PHE A 59 14.75 2.03 13.47
C PHE A 59 14.02 3.36 13.36
N ASP A 60 14.76 4.43 13.07
CA ASP A 60 14.21 5.75 12.78
C ASP A 60 14.32 5.96 11.26
N MET A 61 13.19 5.98 10.56
CA MET A 61 13.19 6.12 9.11
C MET A 61 13.79 7.45 8.63
N ALA A 62 13.65 8.52 9.41
CA ALA A 62 14.17 9.83 9.03
C ALA A 62 15.71 9.88 9.17
N ALA A 63 16.25 9.22 10.19
CA ALA A 63 17.70 9.15 10.43
C ALA A 63 18.39 8.04 9.62
N ASP A 64 17.87 6.82 9.69
CA ASP A 64 18.52 5.60 9.19
C ASP A 64 18.20 5.33 7.72
N GLY A 65 17.02 5.73 7.25
CA GLY A 65 16.56 5.47 5.89
C GLY A 65 17.46 6.08 4.81
N LYS A 66 18.03 7.27 5.06
CA LYS A 66 18.97 7.92 4.13
C LYS A 66 20.27 7.15 3.99
N ALA A 67 20.78 6.58 5.09
CA ALA A 67 22.01 5.81 5.08
C ALA A 67 21.83 4.52 4.27
N ILE A 68 20.72 3.81 4.45
CA ILE A 68 20.39 2.59 3.70
C ILE A 68 20.27 2.87 2.19
N VAL A 69 19.60 3.95 1.80
CA VAL A 69 19.48 4.32 0.39
C VAL A 69 20.86 4.67 -0.19
N ALA A 70 21.69 5.41 0.55
CA ALA A 70 23.03 5.76 0.10
C ALA A 70 23.93 4.52 -0.05
N GLU A 71 23.88 3.59 0.90
CA GLU A 71 24.63 2.33 0.85
C GLU A 71 24.18 1.46 -0.33
N ALA A 72 22.86 1.32 -0.54
CA ALA A 72 22.32 0.54 -1.65
C ALA A 72 22.73 1.12 -3.02
N VAL A 73 22.74 2.45 -3.14
CA VAL A 73 23.22 3.15 -4.34
C VAL A 73 24.72 2.94 -4.55
N ALA A 74 25.54 3.04 -3.49
CA ALA A 74 26.97 2.81 -3.55
C ALA A 74 27.30 1.35 -3.97
N ALA A 75 26.67 0.37 -3.33
CA ALA A 75 26.82 -1.05 -3.65
C ALA A 75 26.33 -1.38 -5.07
N GLN A 76 25.36 -0.63 -5.61
CA GLN A 76 24.94 -0.80 -7.00
C GLN A 76 25.93 -0.16 -7.99
N HIS A 77 26.56 0.95 -7.62
CA HIS A 77 27.58 1.61 -8.43
C HIS A 77 28.85 0.75 -8.53
N GLU A 78 29.29 0.13 -7.42
CA GLU A 78 30.43 -0.79 -7.40
C GLU A 78 30.18 -2.02 -8.29
N ARG A 79 28.96 -2.60 -8.26
CA ARG A 79 28.57 -3.72 -9.14
C ARG A 79 28.52 -3.40 -10.64
N HIS A 80 28.55 -2.12 -11.03
CA HIS A 80 28.57 -1.71 -12.43
C HIS A 80 29.98 -1.31 -12.93
N LEU A 81 30.98 -1.36 -12.04
CA LEU A 81 32.37 -1.04 -12.37
C LEU A 81 33.26 -2.30 -12.54
N ASP A 82 32.74 -3.48 -12.21
CA ASP A 82 33.28 -4.81 -12.57
C ASP A 82 32.64 -5.34 -13.86
#